data_AF-A0A4Z0A5N2-F1
#
_entry.id   AF-A0A4Z0A5N2-F1
#
_cell.length_a   1.000
_cell.length_b   1.000
_cell.length_c   1.000
_cell.angle_alpha   90.00
_cell.angle_beta   90.00
_cell.angle_gamma   90.00
#
_symmetry.space_group_name_H-M   'P 1'
#
loop_
_entity.id
_entity.type
_entity.pdbx_description
1 polymer ?
#
loop_
_entity_poly.entity_id
_entity_poly.type
_entity_poly.pdbx_seq_one_letter_code
_entity_poly.pdbx_strand_id
1 'polypeptide(L)'
;MVDEAHERSVYTDLLLAILKKICQRRPALRLIVSSATLDATAMQDYFASNAGPDAATIISLEGRTYPVQVAYLQEPTPNYVEIIPSLIEDIHQGPGDILVFLTGREEIDQCLEELLDLLPKLSKSRYQLVPLPLHAGLSMVEQMKIFEPAAPGTRKAIIATNIAETSVTIDGIKFVIDCGHVKIRTFDSSSAISLLSIVPISQASAIQRAGRAGRTSRGICYRLYPESAFKVLSQLSVPEVVHTDLTLPILHLKALGIDNLMKLEWLTIPPSANIAYALDVLTECKIIDSDGHLTQMGRKVAELPTDIKVASMLFNSEDYKCGEEILTIAAMVAVQNVFITPGHNETLIELEHRKFTAEEGVCSFHISSAELTTNFLTRTI
;
A
#
# COMPACT_ATOMS: atom_id res chain seq x y z
N MET A 1 -21.56 1.72 0.04
CA MET A 1 -20.71 2.53 -0.85
C MET A 1 -19.36 1.84 -0.88
N VAL A 2 -18.78 1.66 -2.07
CA VAL A 2 -17.40 1.24 -2.25
C VAL A 2 -16.65 2.49 -2.71
N ASP A 3 -15.67 2.93 -1.94
CA ASP A 3 -14.89 4.14 -2.23
C ASP A 3 -13.53 3.80 -2.82
N GLU A 4 -12.88 4.79 -3.43
CA GLU A 4 -11.51 4.67 -3.97
C GLU A 4 -11.33 3.48 -4.94
N ALA A 5 -12.37 3.14 -5.71
CA ALA A 5 -12.40 1.92 -6.50
C ALA A 5 -11.37 1.88 -7.66
N HIS A 6 -10.70 2.99 -7.93
CA HIS A 6 -9.61 3.09 -8.88
C HIS A 6 -8.27 2.53 -8.36
N GLU A 7 -8.14 2.30 -7.04
CA GLU A 7 -6.97 1.61 -6.50
C GLU A 7 -6.90 0.15 -6.95
N ARG A 8 -8.04 -0.43 -7.36
CA ARG A 8 -8.14 -1.80 -7.92
C ARG A 8 -7.45 -2.84 -7.03
N SER A 9 -7.62 -2.69 -5.71
CA SER A 9 -7.13 -3.66 -4.73
C SER A 9 -7.87 -4.98 -4.86
N VAL A 10 -7.24 -6.08 -4.42
CA VAL A 10 -7.84 -7.42 -4.54
C VAL A 10 -9.21 -7.48 -3.87
N TYR A 11 -9.31 -6.95 -2.65
CA TYR A 11 -10.56 -6.98 -1.89
C TYR A 11 -11.63 -6.08 -2.48
N THR A 12 -11.28 -4.94 -3.06
CA THR A 12 -12.24 -4.08 -3.75
C THR A 12 -12.81 -4.78 -4.99
N ASP A 13 -11.97 -5.39 -5.82
CA ASP A 13 -12.42 -6.13 -7.01
C ASP A 13 -13.31 -7.34 -6.63
N LEU A 14 -12.92 -8.10 -5.60
CA LEU A 14 -13.73 -9.21 -5.08
C LEU A 14 -15.06 -8.75 -4.50
N LEU A 15 -15.05 -7.66 -3.72
CA LEU A 15 -16.25 -7.08 -3.13
C LEU A 15 -17.22 -6.65 -4.23
N LEU A 16 -16.75 -5.99 -5.30
CA LEU A 16 -17.57 -5.60 -6.43
C LEU A 16 -18.18 -6.82 -7.14
N ALA A 17 -17.41 -7.89 -7.33
CA ALA A 17 -17.92 -9.13 -7.92
C ALA A 17 -19.00 -9.81 -7.08
N ILE A 18 -18.84 -9.82 -5.75
CA ILE A 18 -19.84 -10.35 -4.82
C ILE A 18 -21.08 -9.44 -4.81
N LEU A 19 -20.91 -8.13 -4.71
CA LEU A 19 -22.00 -7.16 -4.68
C LEU A 19 -22.85 -7.21 -5.95
N LYS A 20 -22.25 -7.42 -7.13
CA LYS A 20 -22.98 -7.64 -8.37
C LYS A 20 -24.00 -8.79 -8.23
N LYS A 21 -23.57 -9.93 -7.67
CA LYS A 21 -24.45 -11.08 -7.40
C LYS A 21 -25.50 -10.79 -6.32
N ILE A 22 -25.13 -10.05 -5.27
CA ILE A 22 -26.05 -9.69 -4.19
C ILE A 22 -27.14 -8.74 -4.68
N CYS A 23 -26.80 -7.73 -5.49
CA CYS A 23 -27.77 -6.78 -6.05
C CYS A 23 -28.85 -7.48 -6.89
N GLN A 24 -28.50 -8.55 -7.61
CA GLN A 24 -29.47 -9.37 -8.34
C GLN A 24 -30.46 -10.11 -7.42
N ARG A 25 -30.02 -10.54 -6.23
CA ARG A 25 -30.87 -11.23 -5.25
C ARG A 25 -31.62 -10.27 -4.32
N ARG A 26 -31.07 -9.07 -4.11
CA ARG A 26 -31.59 -8.05 -3.18
C ARG A 26 -31.84 -6.74 -3.94
N PRO A 27 -32.96 -6.62 -4.68
CA PRO A 27 -33.25 -5.42 -5.48
C PRO A 27 -33.41 -4.13 -4.64
N ALA A 28 -33.63 -4.25 -3.33
CA ALA A 28 -33.66 -3.10 -2.42
C ALA A 28 -32.27 -2.54 -2.09
N LEU A 29 -31.19 -3.31 -2.32
CA LEU A 29 -29.83 -2.86 -2.06
C LEU A 29 -29.38 -1.89 -3.16
N ARG A 30 -28.95 -0.69 -2.77
CA ARG A 30 -28.36 0.28 -3.69
C ARG A 30 -26.84 0.28 -3.55
N LEU A 31 -26.14 0.16 -4.67
CA LEU A 31 -24.69 0.21 -4.74
C LEU A 31 -24.24 1.55 -5.28
N ILE A 32 -23.32 2.20 -4.57
CA ILE A 32 -22.60 3.39 -5.03
C ILE A 32 -21.12 3.00 -5.08
N VAL A 33 -20.51 3.13 -6.25
CA VAL A 33 -19.07 2.94 -6.47
C VAL A 33 -18.48 4.31 -6.76
N SER A 34 -17.57 4.76 -5.91
CA SER A 34 -16.85 6.03 -6.05
C SER A 34 -15.44 5.75 -6.59
N SER A 35 -15.02 6.56 -7.56
CA SER A 35 -13.73 6.46 -8.24
C SER A 35 -13.26 7.85 -8.66
N ALA A 36 -11.97 8.13 -8.50
CA ALA A 36 -11.35 9.39 -8.94
C ALA A 36 -10.82 9.34 -10.38
N THR A 37 -10.82 8.16 -11.03
CA THR A 37 -10.33 8.00 -12.40
C THR A 37 -11.48 7.77 -13.40
N LEU A 38 -11.19 8.04 -14.66
CA LEU A 38 -12.12 8.03 -15.80
C LEU A 38 -12.67 6.66 -16.19
N ASP A 39 -12.24 5.56 -15.56
CA ASP A 39 -12.71 4.21 -15.92
C ASP A 39 -14.12 3.88 -15.37
N ALA A 40 -14.98 4.88 -15.30
CA ALA A 40 -16.37 4.74 -14.94
C ALA A 40 -17.14 3.93 -16.01
N THR A 41 -16.68 3.96 -17.26
CA THR A 41 -17.28 3.20 -18.37
C THR A 41 -17.08 1.70 -18.21
N ALA A 42 -15.87 1.21 -17.90
CA ALA A 42 -15.68 -0.23 -17.70
C ALA A 42 -16.47 -0.73 -16.49
N MET A 43 -16.59 0.08 -15.43
CA MET A 43 -17.43 -0.24 -14.28
C MET A 43 -18.92 -0.28 -14.67
N GLN A 44 -19.40 0.71 -15.44
CA GLN A 44 -20.77 0.73 -15.93
C GLN A 44 -21.06 -0.51 -16.78
N ASP A 45 -20.21 -0.82 -17.76
CA ASP A 45 -20.34 -1.99 -18.63
C ASP A 45 -20.33 -3.28 -17.82
N TYR A 46 -19.43 -3.37 -16.83
CA TYR A 46 -19.34 -4.51 -15.93
C TYR A 46 -20.65 -4.74 -15.16
N PHE A 47 -21.29 -3.70 -14.62
CA PHE A 47 -22.56 -3.85 -13.90
C PHE A 47 -23.77 -3.97 -14.85
N ALA A 48 -23.72 -3.38 -16.04
CA ALA A 48 -24.80 -3.40 -17.02
C ALA A 48 -24.92 -4.71 -17.82
N SER A 49 -23.82 -5.49 -17.91
CA SER A 49 -23.71 -6.69 -18.77
C SER A 49 -24.88 -7.67 -18.68
N ASN A 50 -25.52 -7.77 -17.50
CA ASN A 50 -26.56 -8.76 -17.21
C ASN A 50 -27.91 -8.15 -16.75
N ALA A 51 -28.01 -6.82 -16.67
CA ALA A 51 -29.15 -6.13 -16.05
C ALA A 51 -29.80 -5.05 -16.95
N GLY A 52 -29.29 -4.87 -18.18
CA GLY A 52 -29.80 -3.89 -19.15
C GLY A 52 -29.11 -2.52 -19.03
N PRO A 53 -29.33 -1.63 -20.02
CA PRO A 53 -28.62 -0.34 -20.13
C PRO A 53 -28.92 0.63 -18.96
N ASP A 54 -30.06 0.50 -18.29
CA ASP A 54 -30.46 1.37 -17.17
C ASP A 54 -29.97 0.87 -15.80
N ALA A 55 -29.19 -0.22 -15.75
CA ALA A 55 -28.77 -0.84 -14.49
C ALA A 55 -27.69 -0.04 -13.73
N ALA A 56 -26.92 0.78 -14.44
CA ALA A 56 -25.87 1.60 -13.86
C ALA A 56 -25.80 2.97 -14.55
N THR A 57 -25.69 4.03 -13.76
CA THR A 57 -25.56 5.40 -14.25
C THR A 57 -24.27 6.01 -13.72
N ILE A 58 -23.51 6.62 -14.62
CA ILE A 58 -22.31 7.38 -14.26
C ILE A 58 -22.74 8.79 -13.85
N ILE A 59 -22.38 9.18 -12.64
CA ILE A 59 -22.53 10.56 -12.15
C ILE A 59 -21.13 11.15 -12.09
N SER A 60 -20.82 12.07 -12.99
CA SER A 60 -19.56 12.81 -12.97
C SER A 60 -19.73 14.07 -12.13
N LEU A 61 -18.83 14.25 -11.16
CA LEU A 61 -18.73 15.49 -10.40
C LEU A 61 -17.53 16.28 -10.96
N GLU A 62 -17.79 17.43 -11.56
CA GLU A 62 -16.72 18.33 -11.98
C GLU A 62 -16.00 18.86 -10.72
N GLY A 63 -14.75 18.42 -10.54
CA GLY A 63 -13.91 18.88 -9.44
C GLY A 63 -13.64 20.38 -9.55
N ARG A 64 -13.65 21.07 -8.41
CA ARG A 64 -13.14 22.45 -8.29
C ARG A 64 -11.62 22.43 -8.17
N THR A 65 -10.93 21.99 -9.22
CA THR A 65 -9.47 22.01 -9.25
C THR A 65 -8.98 23.25 -9.99
N TYR A 66 -8.03 23.96 -9.38
CA TYR A 66 -7.30 25.02 -10.05
C TYR A 66 -6.35 24.42 -11.10
N PRO A 67 -6.03 25.16 -12.19
CA PRO A 67 -5.14 24.66 -13.21
C PRO A 67 -3.74 24.42 -12.65
N VAL A 68 -3.15 23.27 -13.01
CA VAL A 68 -1.79 22.86 -12.65
C VAL A 68 -0.92 22.90 -13.91
N GLN A 69 0.19 23.63 -13.86
CA GLN A 69 1.20 23.61 -14.91
C GLN A 69 2.10 22.39 -14.73
N VAL A 70 2.39 21.66 -15.81
CA VAL A 70 3.26 20.48 -15.74
C VAL A 70 4.57 20.79 -16.45
N ALA A 71 5.68 20.60 -15.74
CA ALA A 71 7.03 20.69 -16.27
C ALA A 71 7.66 19.28 -16.29
N TYR A 72 8.42 18.98 -17.34
CA TYR A 72 9.13 17.72 -17.52
C TYR A 72 10.62 17.96 -17.58
N LEU A 73 11.42 16.97 -17.19
CA LEU A 73 12.85 16.98 -17.52
C LEU A 73 13.05 16.89 -19.03
N GLN A 74 14.11 17.52 -19.54
CA GLN A 74 14.46 17.42 -20.95
C GLN A 74 15.05 16.05 -21.29
N GLU A 75 15.88 15.52 -20.40
CA GLU A 75 16.53 14.21 -20.53
C GLU A 75 16.23 13.33 -19.30
N PRO A 76 16.22 11.99 -19.43
CA PRO A 76 16.10 11.08 -18.30
C PRO A 76 17.22 11.28 -17.27
N THR A 77 16.88 11.29 -15.98
CA THR A 77 17.89 11.29 -14.90
C THR A 77 18.16 9.85 -14.42
N PRO A 78 19.44 9.45 -14.20
CA PRO A 78 19.76 8.15 -13.63
C PRO A 78 19.43 8.06 -12.14
N ASN A 79 19.53 9.18 -11.40
CA ASN A 79 19.16 9.26 -9.99
C ASN A 79 18.23 10.45 -9.77
N TYR A 80 16.95 10.16 -9.53
CA TYR A 80 15.96 11.21 -9.26
C TYR A 80 16.00 11.70 -7.81
N VAL A 81 16.62 10.98 -6.87
CA VAL A 81 16.71 11.39 -5.47
C VAL A 81 17.65 12.59 -5.30
N GLU A 82 18.82 12.55 -5.96
CA GLU A 82 19.86 13.59 -5.87
C GLU A 82 19.43 14.95 -6.42
N ILE A 83 18.49 14.98 -7.38
CA ILE A 83 18.04 16.24 -8.00
C ILE A 83 16.95 16.94 -7.19
N ILE A 84 16.26 16.22 -6.29
CA ILE A 84 15.13 16.76 -5.53
C ILE A 84 15.57 17.91 -4.60
N PRO A 85 16.64 17.82 -3.80
CA PRO A 85 17.03 18.90 -2.90
C PRO A 85 17.34 20.20 -3.63
N SER A 86 18.03 20.12 -4.78
CA SER A 86 18.32 21.28 -5.64
C SER A 86 17.05 21.90 -6.21
N LEU A 87 16.11 21.07 -6.67
CA LEU A 87 14.81 21.54 -7.17
C LEU A 87 13.96 22.18 -6.06
N ILE A 88 14.01 21.65 -4.84
CA ILE A 88 13.35 22.26 -3.67
C ILE A 88 13.97 23.63 -3.37
N GLU A 89 15.29 23.78 -3.42
CA GLU A 89 15.98 25.07 -3.27
C GLU A 89 15.50 26.12 -4.28
N ASP A 90 15.37 25.74 -5.56
CA ASP A 90 14.85 26.61 -6.62
C ASP A 90 13.38 27.02 -6.37
N ILE A 91 12.54 26.06 -5.96
CA ILE A 91 11.13 26.31 -5.62
C ILE A 91 11.02 27.15 -4.34
N HIS A 92 12.04 27.11 -3.45
CA HIS A 92 12.02 27.73 -2.12
C HIS A 92 11.84 29.25 -2.12
N GLN A 93 11.98 29.90 -3.28
CA GLN A 93 11.89 31.35 -3.45
C GLN A 93 10.47 31.93 -3.24
N GLY A 94 9.42 31.12 -3.41
CA GLY A 94 8.01 31.55 -3.33
C GLY A 94 7.23 31.01 -2.11
N PRO A 95 5.94 31.35 -1.94
CA PRO A 95 5.05 30.72 -0.97
C PRO A 95 4.33 29.48 -1.53
N GLY A 96 3.87 28.59 -0.63
CA GLY A 96 3.06 27.39 -0.91
C GLY A 96 3.84 26.10 -0.68
N ASP A 97 3.21 25.07 -0.11
CA ASP A 97 3.92 23.87 0.33
C ASP A 97 4.29 22.95 -0.83
N ILE A 98 5.31 22.11 -0.60
CA ILE A 98 5.89 21.19 -1.57
C ILE A 98 5.52 19.76 -1.17
N LEU A 99 5.05 18.97 -2.13
CA LEU A 99 4.82 17.54 -1.99
C LEU A 99 5.72 16.77 -2.97
N VAL A 100 6.55 15.88 -2.46
CA VAL A 100 7.45 15.05 -3.25
C VAL A 100 6.97 13.61 -3.18
N PHE A 101 6.85 12.95 -4.34
CA PHE A 101 6.57 11.51 -4.42
C PHE A 101 7.86 10.73 -4.63
N LEU A 102 8.17 9.83 -3.69
CA LEU A 102 9.26 8.85 -3.73
C LEU A 102 8.72 7.43 -3.50
N THR A 103 9.55 6.40 -3.70
CA THR A 103 9.05 5.01 -3.75
C THR A 103 9.01 4.34 -2.37
N GLY A 104 9.85 4.74 -1.43
CA GLY A 104 9.96 4.06 -0.15
C GLY A 104 10.78 4.82 0.90
N ARG A 105 10.87 4.23 2.09
CA ARG A 105 11.52 4.84 3.25
C ARG A 105 12.99 5.16 3.01
N GLU A 106 13.74 4.27 2.37
CA GLU A 106 15.18 4.48 2.16
C GLU A 106 15.46 5.76 1.35
N GLU A 107 14.70 5.98 0.27
CA GLU A 107 14.81 7.18 -0.56
C GLU A 107 14.33 8.44 0.18
N ILE A 108 13.29 8.31 1.01
CA ILE A 108 12.77 9.42 1.82
C ILE A 108 13.82 9.86 2.84
N ASP A 109 14.40 8.90 3.57
CA ASP A 109 15.41 9.16 4.60
C ASP A 109 16.67 9.79 3.97
N GLN A 110 17.13 9.27 2.81
CA GLN A 110 18.24 9.87 2.05
C GLN A 110 17.93 11.32 1.63
N CYS A 111 16.74 11.56 1.05
CA CYS A 111 16.35 12.89 0.60
C CYS A 111 16.23 13.88 1.78
N LEU A 112 15.77 13.41 2.94
CA LEU A 112 15.71 14.19 4.16
C LEU A 112 17.10 14.59 4.65
N GLU A 113 18.05 13.66 4.71
CA GLU A 113 19.43 13.93 5.11
C GLU A 113 20.07 14.99 4.22
N GLU A 114 19.99 14.82 2.90
CA GLU A 114 20.51 15.78 1.92
C GLU A 114 19.84 17.16 2.07
N LEU A 115 18.54 17.20 2.34
CA LEU A 115 17.81 18.45 2.52
C LEU A 115 18.16 19.15 3.84
N LEU A 116 18.38 18.40 4.92
CA LEU A 116 18.83 18.92 6.21
C LEU A 116 20.21 19.60 6.09
N ASP A 117 21.11 19.03 5.29
CA ASP A 117 22.42 19.62 4.99
C ASP A 117 22.34 20.93 4.18
N LEU A 118 21.26 21.11 3.40
CA LEU A 118 21.00 22.34 2.65
C LEU A 118 20.30 23.42 3.48
N LEU A 119 19.58 23.08 4.56
CA LEU A 119 18.85 24.04 5.39
C LEU A 119 19.69 25.25 5.85
N PRO A 120 20.96 25.11 6.29
CA PRO A 120 21.78 26.24 6.69
C PRO A 120 22.01 27.24 5.53
N LYS A 121 22.09 26.76 4.29
CA LYS A 121 22.27 27.61 3.09
C LYS A 121 20.97 28.35 2.75
N LEU A 122 19.83 27.66 2.93
CA LEU A 122 18.48 28.17 2.68
C LEU A 122 18.00 29.18 3.73
N SER A 123 18.68 29.29 4.88
CA SER A 123 18.34 30.20 5.98
C SER A 123 18.26 31.69 5.61
N LYS A 124 18.81 32.08 4.44
CA LYS A 124 18.72 33.45 3.91
C LYS A 124 17.41 33.73 3.15
N SER A 125 16.58 32.72 2.93
CA SER A 125 15.28 32.86 2.25
C SER A 125 14.24 33.52 3.18
N ARG A 126 13.16 34.06 2.59
CA ARG A 126 12.02 34.63 3.32
C ARG A 126 11.29 33.59 4.18
N TYR A 127 11.38 32.31 3.83
CA TYR A 127 10.69 31.23 4.52
C TYR A 127 11.68 30.22 5.12
N GLN A 128 11.37 29.69 6.29
CA GLN A 128 12.06 28.52 6.84
C GLN A 128 11.44 27.25 6.25
N LEU A 129 12.27 26.38 5.66
CA LEU A 129 11.82 25.10 5.14
C LEU A 129 11.75 24.06 6.27
N VAL A 130 10.63 23.33 6.33
CA VAL A 130 10.39 22.25 7.29
C VAL A 130 10.18 20.95 6.51
N PRO A 131 11.21 20.08 6.43
CA PRO A 131 11.08 18.79 5.77
C PRO A 131 10.33 17.78 6.66
N LEU A 132 9.38 17.05 6.08
CA LEU A 132 8.53 16.07 6.79
C LEU A 132 8.39 14.77 5.98
N PRO A 133 8.72 13.59 6.54
CA PRO A 133 8.46 12.31 5.90
C PRO A 133 6.98 11.92 5.94
N LEU A 134 6.54 11.15 4.96
CA LEU A 134 5.25 10.43 4.99
C LEU A 134 5.37 9.05 4.34
N HIS A 135 5.43 8.01 5.16
CA HIS A 135 5.40 6.61 4.71
C HIS A 135 4.70 5.71 5.74
N ALA A 136 4.32 4.49 5.34
CA ALA A 136 3.51 3.58 6.15
C ALA A 136 4.15 3.17 7.48
N GLY A 137 5.49 3.19 7.55
CA GLY A 137 6.25 2.87 8.76
C GLY A 137 6.28 3.96 9.86
N LEU A 138 5.71 5.15 9.63
CA LEU A 138 5.65 6.21 10.65
C LEU A 138 4.56 5.96 11.68
N SER A 139 4.78 6.40 12.92
CA SER A 139 3.74 6.39 13.94
C SER A 139 2.57 7.31 13.57
N MET A 140 1.38 7.03 14.10
CA MET A 140 0.20 7.86 13.83
C MET A 140 0.44 9.33 14.23
N VAL A 141 1.15 9.58 15.34
CA VAL A 141 1.48 10.94 15.80
C VAL A 141 2.36 11.66 14.78
N GLU A 142 3.34 10.99 14.18
CA GLU A 142 4.20 11.58 13.16
C GLU A 142 3.48 11.85 11.85
N GLN A 143 2.63 10.91 11.42
CA GLN A 143 1.78 11.12 10.24
C GLN A 143 0.87 12.32 10.43
N MET A 144 0.35 12.57 11.64
CA MET A 144 -0.53 13.71 11.91
C MET A 144 0.16 15.07 11.79
N LYS A 145 1.49 15.14 11.96
CA LYS A 145 2.25 16.41 11.87
C LYS A 145 2.13 17.08 10.50
N ILE A 146 1.94 16.31 9.43
CA ILE A 146 1.84 16.88 8.06
C ILE A 146 0.59 17.74 7.88
N PHE A 147 -0.46 17.50 8.67
CA PHE A 147 -1.73 18.23 8.61
C PHE A 147 -1.72 19.51 9.42
N GLU A 148 -0.75 19.67 10.33
CA GLU A 148 -0.63 20.90 11.09
C GLU A 148 -0.33 22.07 10.13
N PRO A 149 -1.00 23.23 10.32
CA PRO A 149 -0.75 24.39 9.48
C PRO A 149 0.69 24.86 9.66
N ALA A 150 1.34 25.25 8.56
CA ALA A 150 2.68 25.79 8.62
C ALA A 150 2.69 27.06 9.49
N ALA A 151 3.66 27.16 10.40
CA ALA A 151 3.84 28.35 11.22
C ALA A 151 4.13 29.57 10.32
N PRO A 152 3.77 30.81 10.73
CA PRO A 152 4.01 32.00 9.93
C PRO A 152 5.48 32.13 9.53
N GLY A 153 5.75 32.36 8.24
CA GLY A 153 7.12 32.44 7.73
C GLY A 153 7.80 31.08 7.53
N THR A 154 7.07 29.97 7.63
CA THR A 154 7.58 28.63 7.31
C THR A 154 6.87 28.03 6.09
N ARG A 155 7.51 27.04 5.48
CA ARG A 155 7.01 26.24 4.36
C ARG A 155 7.28 24.76 4.66
N LYS A 156 6.32 23.90 4.37
CA LYS A 156 6.49 22.45 4.47
C LYS A 156 7.01 21.86 3.15
N ALA A 157 7.97 20.95 3.25
CA ALA A 157 8.34 20.03 2.17
C ALA A 157 8.03 18.61 2.64
N ILE A 158 6.95 18.05 2.13
CA ILE A 158 6.45 16.73 2.53
C ILE A 158 6.97 15.72 1.52
N ILE A 159 7.75 14.76 1.97
CA ILE A 159 8.39 13.75 1.14
C ILE A 159 7.69 12.43 1.43
N ALA A 160 6.89 11.97 0.47
CA ALA A 160 5.85 10.98 0.66
C ALA A 160 5.95 9.82 -0.32
N THR A 161 5.44 8.66 0.09
CA THR A 161 5.09 7.58 -0.85
C THR A 161 3.72 7.84 -1.49
N ASN A 162 3.18 6.86 -2.21
CA ASN A 162 1.83 6.89 -2.77
C ASN A 162 0.69 7.06 -1.72
N ILE A 163 0.98 7.06 -0.41
CA ILE A 163 -0.01 7.42 0.63
C ILE A 163 -0.61 8.81 0.40
N ALA A 164 0.19 9.75 -0.12
CA ALA A 164 -0.29 11.10 -0.44
C ALA A 164 -1.12 11.17 -1.74
N GLU A 165 -1.14 10.10 -2.54
CA GLU A 165 -1.76 10.05 -3.87
C GLU A 165 -3.27 9.90 -3.82
N THR A 166 -3.80 9.12 -2.88
CA THR A 166 -5.25 8.85 -2.71
C THR A 166 -5.69 9.20 -1.30
N SER A 167 -5.07 8.56 -0.29
CA SER A 167 -5.60 8.44 1.08
C SER A 167 -5.60 9.71 1.94
N VAL A 168 -4.93 10.79 1.52
CA VAL A 168 -4.73 11.98 2.38
C VAL A 168 -4.88 13.29 1.64
N THR A 169 -5.68 14.23 2.17
CA THR A 169 -5.73 15.62 1.69
C THR A 169 -4.84 16.53 2.53
N ILE A 170 -3.71 16.95 1.96
CA ILE A 170 -2.80 17.91 2.59
C ILE A 170 -3.13 19.30 2.06
N ASP A 171 -3.56 20.19 2.95
CA ASP A 171 -3.83 21.58 2.59
C ASP A 171 -2.55 22.37 2.37
N GLY A 172 -2.61 23.35 1.47
CA GLY A 172 -1.49 24.27 1.21
C GLY A 172 -0.49 23.80 0.15
N ILE A 173 -0.61 22.58 -0.36
CA ILE A 173 0.25 22.08 -1.45
C ILE A 173 0.03 22.90 -2.73
N LYS A 174 1.12 23.47 -3.23
CA LYS A 174 1.15 24.24 -4.48
C LYS A 174 2.16 23.67 -5.48
N PHE A 175 3.17 22.98 -4.99
CA PHE A 175 4.22 22.38 -5.81
C PHE A 175 4.23 20.87 -5.59
N VAL A 176 4.21 20.11 -6.67
CA VAL A 176 4.37 18.65 -6.65
C VAL A 176 5.65 18.30 -7.39
N ILE A 177 6.44 17.39 -6.84
CA ILE A 177 7.59 16.78 -7.50
C ILE A 177 7.30 15.29 -7.61
N ASP A 178 7.28 14.75 -8.83
CA ASP A 178 6.89 13.37 -9.12
C ASP A 178 8.05 12.58 -9.74
N CYS A 179 8.55 11.58 -9.02
CA CYS A 179 9.59 10.67 -9.53
C CYS A 179 9.09 9.73 -10.65
N GLY A 180 7.79 9.60 -10.85
CA GLY A 180 7.21 8.73 -11.88
C GLY A 180 7.23 7.24 -11.55
N HIS A 181 7.57 6.87 -10.30
CA HIS A 181 7.66 5.48 -9.86
C HIS A 181 6.80 5.21 -8.61
N VAL A 182 6.52 3.94 -8.38
CA VAL A 182 5.83 3.42 -7.20
C VAL A 182 6.41 2.05 -6.85
N LYS A 183 6.49 1.74 -5.55
CA LYS A 183 6.88 0.42 -5.06
C LYS A 183 5.62 -0.40 -4.82
N ILE A 184 5.43 -1.48 -5.57
CA ILE A 184 4.28 -2.39 -5.47
C ILE A 184 4.72 -3.78 -5.02
N ARG A 185 3.81 -4.51 -4.38
CA ARG A 185 4.03 -5.93 -4.07
C ARG A 185 3.70 -6.76 -5.30
N THR A 186 4.66 -7.53 -5.79
CA THR A 186 4.48 -8.51 -6.85
C THR A 186 4.65 -9.92 -6.29
N PHE A 187 3.92 -10.87 -6.84
CA PHE A 187 3.95 -12.27 -6.44
C PHE A 187 4.32 -13.16 -7.63
N ASP A 188 5.31 -14.03 -7.43
CA ASP A 188 5.68 -15.07 -8.39
C ASP A 188 5.22 -16.44 -7.88
N SER A 189 4.25 -17.01 -8.58
CA SER A 189 3.66 -18.32 -8.25
C SER A 189 4.66 -19.47 -8.41
N SER A 190 5.71 -19.31 -9.22
CA SER A 190 6.68 -20.39 -9.46
C SER A 190 7.69 -20.53 -8.32
N SER A 191 8.13 -19.41 -7.76
CA SER A 191 9.04 -19.37 -6.61
C SER A 191 8.32 -19.28 -5.26
N ALA A 192 7.00 -19.02 -5.25
CA ALA A 192 6.20 -18.79 -4.05
C ALA A 192 6.66 -17.57 -3.22
N ILE A 193 7.23 -16.56 -3.89
CA ILE A 193 7.81 -15.38 -3.25
C ILE A 193 6.99 -14.14 -3.58
N SER A 194 6.64 -13.38 -2.54
CA SER A 194 6.19 -12.00 -2.67
C SER A 194 7.40 -11.07 -2.55
N LEU A 195 7.56 -10.15 -3.50
CA LEU A 195 8.66 -9.20 -3.56
C LEU A 195 8.13 -7.79 -3.78
N LEU A 196 8.88 -6.79 -3.28
CA LEU A 196 8.56 -5.38 -3.51
C LEU A 196 9.34 -4.90 -4.73
N SER A 197 8.63 -4.63 -5.83
CA SER A 197 9.21 -4.12 -7.06
C SER A 197 8.92 -2.64 -7.23
N ILE A 198 9.93 -1.88 -7.64
CA ILE A 198 9.73 -0.51 -8.12
C ILE A 198 9.31 -0.59 -9.58
N VAL A 199 8.17 0.02 -9.91
CA VAL A 199 7.62 0.06 -11.27
C VAL A 199 7.25 1.50 -11.66
N PRO A 200 7.21 1.83 -12.96
CA PRO A 200 6.66 3.10 -13.42
C PRO A 200 5.17 3.22 -13.06
N ILE A 201 4.73 4.45 -12.77
CA ILE A 201 3.31 4.72 -12.51
C ILE A 201 2.48 4.74 -13.81
N SER A 202 1.16 4.64 -13.66
CA SER A 202 0.24 4.88 -14.78
C SER A 202 0.03 6.36 -15.07
N GLN A 203 -0.47 6.70 -16.25
CA GLN A 203 -0.86 8.06 -16.60
C GLN A 203 -1.93 8.60 -15.64
N ALA A 204 -2.90 7.75 -15.26
CA ALA A 204 -3.92 8.10 -14.27
C ALA A 204 -3.29 8.50 -12.92
N SER A 205 -2.34 7.71 -12.41
CA SER A 205 -1.62 8.00 -11.17
C SER A 205 -0.85 9.32 -11.26
N ALA A 206 -0.11 9.53 -12.37
CA ALA A 206 0.64 10.76 -12.60
C ALA A 206 -0.26 12.01 -12.70
N ILE A 207 -1.49 11.87 -13.19
CA ILE A 207 -2.49 12.94 -13.24
C ILE A 207 -3.03 13.22 -11.83
N GLN A 208 -3.29 12.19 -11.03
CA GLN A 208 -3.73 12.34 -9.64
C GLN A 208 -2.68 13.01 -8.77
N ARG A 209 -1.42 12.59 -8.88
CA ARG A 209 -0.27 13.22 -8.23
C ARG A 209 -0.15 14.69 -8.59
N ALA A 210 -0.20 15.04 -9.88
CA ALA A 210 -0.20 16.42 -10.33
C ALA A 210 -1.41 17.22 -9.79
N GLY A 211 -2.59 16.59 -9.71
CA GLY A 211 -3.81 17.17 -9.17
C GLY A 211 -3.70 17.61 -7.71
N ARG A 212 -2.76 17.05 -6.93
CA ARG A 212 -2.51 17.47 -5.54
C ARG A 212 -2.06 18.93 -5.44
N ALA A 213 -1.36 19.45 -6.45
CA ALA A 213 -0.97 20.86 -6.53
C ALA A 213 -2.14 21.83 -6.82
N GLY A 214 -3.26 21.32 -7.35
CA GLY A 214 -4.38 22.12 -7.84
C GLY A 214 -5.56 22.25 -6.88
N ARG A 215 -5.43 21.78 -5.63
CA ARG A 215 -6.58 21.71 -4.70
C ARG A 215 -6.96 23.05 -4.08
N THR A 216 -5.99 23.82 -3.61
CA THR A 216 -6.21 25.09 -2.92
C THR A 216 -5.98 26.30 -3.80
N SER A 217 -5.05 26.20 -4.77
CA SER A 217 -4.67 27.31 -5.64
C SER A 217 -4.02 26.79 -6.92
N ARG A 218 -3.68 27.68 -7.86
CA ARG A 218 -2.89 27.34 -9.05
C ARG A 218 -1.53 26.79 -8.64
N GLY A 219 -1.21 25.59 -9.13
CA GLY A 219 0.00 24.86 -8.76
C GLY A 219 0.89 24.49 -9.94
N ILE A 220 2.04 23.92 -9.62
CA ILE A 220 3.01 23.40 -10.60
C ILE A 220 3.37 21.98 -10.20
N CYS A 221 3.42 21.08 -11.18
CA CYS A 221 3.92 19.71 -11.03
C CYS A 221 5.20 19.55 -11.85
N TYR A 222 6.30 19.17 -11.18
CA TYR A 222 7.58 18.86 -11.78
C TYR A 222 7.73 17.34 -11.88
N ARG A 223 7.73 16.82 -13.11
CA ARG A 223 7.93 15.40 -13.40
C ARG A 223 9.40 15.16 -13.66
N LEU A 224 10.01 14.26 -12.88
CA LEU A 224 11.43 13.93 -12.96
C LEU A 224 11.75 12.95 -14.11
N TYR A 225 11.00 13.06 -15.21
CA TYR A 225 11.09 12.22 -16.39
C TYR A 225 10.61 13.02 -17.62
N PRO A 226 11.07 12.68 -18.84
CA PRO A 226 10.70 13.41 -20.03
C PRO A 226 9.25 13.15 -20.46
N GLU A 227 8.68 14.10 -21.21
CA GLU A 227 7.32 14.00 -21.72
C GLU A 227 7.11 12.78 -22.63
N SER A 228 8.17 12.36 -23.34
CA SER A 228 8.15 11.14 -24.15
C SER A 228 7.90 9.89 -23.30
N ALA A 229 8.49 9.81 -22.10
CA ALA A 229 8.26 8.69 -21.17
C ALA A 229 6.82 8.67 -20.68
N PHE A 230 6.23 9.84 -20.36
CA PHE A 230 4.83 9.94 -19.93
C PHE A 230 3.85 9.34 -20.96
N LYS A 231 4.08 9.59 -22.26
CA LYS A 231 3.20 9.13 -23.34
C LYS A 231 3.21 7.61 -23.51
N VAL A 232 4.27 6.93 -23.08
CA VAL A 232 4.45 5.48 -23.19
C VAL A 232 3.93 4.74 -21.95
N LEU A 233 3.68 5.44 -20.83
CA LEU A 233 3.09 4.85 -19.63
C LEU A 233 1.71 4.24 -19.91
N SER A 234 1.36 3.19 -19.19
CA SER A 234 0.02 2.61 -19.24
C SER A 234 -1.02 3.65 -18.80
N GLN A 235 -2.20 3.63 -19.42
CA GLN A 235 -3.27 4.59 -19.06
C GLN A 235 -3.75 4.40 -17.63
N LEU A 236 -3.95 3.14 -17.23
CA LEU A 236 -4.43 2.72 -15.92
C LEU A 236 -3.39 1.86 -15.21
N SER A 237 -3.48 1.82 -13.89
CA SER A 237 -2.67 0.93 -13.05
C SER A 237 -3.15 -0.51 -13.20
N VAL A 238 -2.22 -1.46 -13.15
CA VAL A 238 -2.55 -2.89 -13.21
C VAL A 238 -3.25 -3.28 -11.90
N PRO A 239 -4.42 -3.95 -11.92
CA PRO A 239 -5.13 -4.38 -10.72
C PRO A 239 -4.30 -5.36 -9.88
N GLU A 240 -4.41 -5.25 -8.54
CA GLU A 240 -3.66 -6.10 -7.60
C GLU A 240 -3.94 -7.59 -7.80
N VAL A 241 -5.17 -7.95 -8.21
CA VAL A 241 -5.59 -9.34 -8.42
C VAL A 241 -4.69 -10.10 -9.41
N VAL A 242 -3.99 -9.38 -10.30
CA VAL A 242 -3.12 -9.98 -11.32
C VAL A 242 -1.73 -10.32 -10.78
N HIS A 243 -1.27 -9.65 -9.74
CA HIS A 243 0.15 -9.67 -9.36
C HIS A 243 0.37 -9.83 -7.85
N THR A 244 -0.65 -10.25 -7.11
CA THR A 244 -0.55 -10.54 -5.67
C THR A 244 -0.87 -12.00 -5.36
N ASP A 245 -0.53 -12.43 -4.15
CA ASP A 245 -0.88 -13.75 -3.64
C ASP A 245 -2.40 -13.81 -3.36
N LEU A 246 -3.07 -14.78 -3.99
CA LEU A 246 -4.51 -14.98 -3.92
C LEU A 246 -4.93 -16.03 -2.89
N THR A 247 -4.00 -16.62 -2.13
CA THR A 247 -4.29 -17.70 -1.18
C THR A 247 -5.35 -17.30 -0.15
N LEU A 248 -5.15 -16.18 0.53
CA LEU A 248 -6.11 -15.66 1.52
C LEU A 248 -7.42 -15.14 0.86
N PRO A 249 -7.37 -14.34 -0.24
CA PRO A 249 -8.58 -13.98 -0.98
C PRO A 249 -9.43 -15.17 -1.43
N ILE A 250 -8.81 -16.25 -1.93
CA ILE A 250 -9.52 -17.47 -2.37
C ILE A 250 -10.12 -18.22 -1.19
N LEU A 251 -9.43 -18.30 -0.04
CA LEU A 251 -10.00 -18.84 1.19
C LEU A 251 -11.29 -18.10 1.58
N HIS A 252 -11.26 -16.76 1.58
CA HIS A 252 -12.45 -15.95 1.87
C HIS A 252 -13.58 -16.18 0.87
N LEU A 253 -13.29 -16.30 -0.43
CA LEU A 253 -14.30 -16.64 -1.43
C LEU A 253 -14.96 -18.00 -1.16
N LYS A 254 -14.15 -19.02 -0.85
CA LYS A 254 -14.68 -20.34 -0.48
C LYS A 254 -15.51 -20.28 0.80
N ALA A 255 -15.09 -19.48 1.79
CA ALA A 255 -15.82 -19.31 3.05
C ALA A 255 -17.21 -18.67 2.83
N LEU A 256 -17.33 -17.82 1.81
CA LEU A 256 -18.59 -17.25 1.35
C LEU A 256 -19.45 -18.23 0.52
N GLY A 257 -18.99 -19.47 0.32
CA GLY A 257 -19.67 -20.50 -0.48
C GLY A 257 -19.46 -20.35 -1.98
N ILE A 258 -18.42 -19.64 -2.43
CA ILE A 258 -18.05 -19.52 -3.83
C ILE A 258 -17.01 -20.61 -4.14
N ASP A 259 -17.49 -21.83 -4.39
CA ASP A 259 -16.60 -22.96 -4.69
C ASP A 259 -16.05 -22.91 -6.12
N ASN A 260 -16.89 -22.50 -7.07
CA ASN A 260 -16.51 -22.41 -8.48
C ASN A 260 -16.00 -21.02 -8.85
N LEU A 261 -14.68 -20.84 -8.76
CA LEU A 261 -13.98 -19.60 -9.10
C LEU A 261 -14.14 -19.20 -10.58
N MET A 262 -14.37 -20.16 -11.48
CA MET A 262 -14.57 -19.90 -12.92
C MET A 262 -15.95 -19.28 -13.22
N LYS A 263 -16.94 -19.50 -12.35
CA LYS A 263 -18.27 -18.88 -12.43
C LYS A 263 -18.34 -17.53 -11.70
N LEU A 264 -17.23 -17.07 -11.11
CA LEU A 264 -17.17 -15.72 -10.58
C LEU A 264 -16.96 -14.75 -11.73
N GLU A 265 -17.79 -13.69 -11.78
CA GLU A 265 -17.65 -12.65 -12.78
C GLU A 265 -16.56 -11.68 -12.31
N TRP A 266 -15.31 -12.02 -12.58
CA TRP A 266 -14.16 -11.17 -12.24
C TRP A 266 -14.19 -9.86 -13.03
N LEU A 267 -13.86 -8.75 -12.37
CA LEU A 267 -13.61 -7.49 -13.08
C LEU A 267 -12.32 -7.58 -13.92
N THR A 268 -11.31 -8.28 -13.38
CA THR A 268 -10.10 -8.68 -14.10
C THR A 268 -9.75 -10.09 -13.66
N ILE A 269 -9.57 -10.98 -14.63
CA ILE A 269 -9.33 -12.41 -14.37
C ILE A 269 -7.88 -12.57 -13.88
N PRO A 270 -7.67 -13.18 -12.69
CA PRO A 270 -6.33 -13.47 -12.21
C PRO A 270 -5.62 -14.51 -13.07
N PRO A 271 -4.27 -14.50 -13.14
CA PRO A 271 -3.51 -15.57 -13.77
C PRO A 271 -3.86 -16.93 -13.19
N SER A 272 -4.11 -17.91 -14.06
CA SER A 272 -4.46 -19.28 -13.64
C SER A 272 -3.39 -19.92 -12.76
N ALA A 273 -2.12 -19.58 -12.97
CA ALA A 273 -0.99 -20.03 -12.15
C ALA A 273 -1.11 -19.57 -10.70
N ASN A 274 -1.52 -18.32 -10.44
CA ASN A 274 -1.70 -17.80 -9.08
C ASN A 274 -2.89 -18.46 -8.38
N ILE A 275 -3.98 -18.73 -9.12
CA ILE A 275 -5.15 -19.46 -8.58
C ILE A 275 -4.77 -20.90 -8.23
N ALA A 276 -4.04 -21.58 -9.12
CA ALA A 276 -3.59 -22.96 -8.91
C ALA A 276 -2.69 -23.05 -7.68
N TYR A 277 -1.68 -22.18 -7.60
CA TYR A 277 -0.79 -22.07 -6.44
C TYR A 277 -1.57 -21.89 -5.13
N ALA A 278 -2.53 -20.95 -5.10
CA ALA A 278 -3.35 -20.71 -3.93
C ALA A 278 -4.16 -21.95 -3.51
N LEU A 279 -4.75 -22.69 -4.46
CA LEU A 279 -5.48 -23.92 -4.17
C LEU A 279 -4.55 -25.03 -3.67
N ASP A 280 -3.35 -25.14 -4.23
CA ASP A 280 -2.34 -26.12 -3.79
C ASP A 280 -1.95 -25.86 -2.33
N VAL A 281 -1.61 -24.62 -1.98
CA VAL A 281 -1.27 -24.22 -0.59
C VAL A 281 -2.42 -24.51 0.39
N LEU A 282 -3.66 -24.20 0.00
CA LEU A 282 -4.84 -24.48 0.83
C LEU A 282 -5.04 -25.99 1.03
N THR A 283 -4.73 -26.80 0.02
CA THR A 283 -4.83 -28.27 0.08
C THR A 283 -3.73 -28.85 0.96
N GLU A 284 -2.49 -28.40 0.80
CA GLU A 284 -1.34 -28.81 1.62
C GLU A 284 -1.57 -28.50 3.11
N CYS A 285 -2.17 -27.34 3.40
CA CYS A 285 -2.53 -26.94 4.76
C CYS A 285 -3.80 -27.64 5.30
N LYS A 286 -4.42 -28.55 4.54
CA LYS A 286 -5.68 -29.24 4.88
C LYS A 286 -6.86 -28.29 5.16
N ILE A 287 -6.81 -27.09 4.59
CA ILE A 287 -7.86 -26.07 4.71
C ILE A 287 -8.99 -26.39 3.74
N ILE A 288 -8.65 -26.91 2.56
CA ILE A 288 -9.60 -27.51 1.63
C ILE A 288 -9.32 -29.00 1.48
N ASP A 289 -10.34 -29.76 1.12
CA ASP A 289 -10.23 -31.17 0.76
C ASP A 289 -9.79 -31.36 -0.70
N SER A 290 -9.61 -32.63 -1.12
CA SER A 290 -9.22 -32.98 -2.50
C SER A 290 -10.26 -32.59 -3.55
N ASP A 291 -11.52 -32.41 -3.15
CA ASP A 291 -12.60 -31.96 -4.03
C ASP A 291 -12.70 -30.42 -4.09
N GLY A 292 -11.86 -29.74 -3.30
CA GLY A 292 -11.77 -28.28 -3.23
C GLY A 292 -12.78 -27.63 -2.29
N HIS A 293 -13.48 -28.36 -1.43
CA HIS A 293 -14.40 -27.81 -0.44
C HIS A 293 -13.69 -27.47 0.87
N LEU A 294 -14.22 -26.48 1.61
CA LEU A 294 -13.65 -26.11 2.90
C LEU A 294 -13.86 -27.18 3.96
N THR A 295 -12.77 -27.54 4.63
CA THR A 295 -12.79 -28.40 5.81
C THR A 295 -13.31 -27.64 7.04
N GLN A 296 -13.58 -28.36 8.14
CA GLN A 296 -13.96 -27.72 9.40
C GLN A 296 -12.84 -26.80 9.93
N MET A 297 -11.58 -27.21 9.75
CA MET A 297 -10.43 -26.37 10.07
C MET A 297 -10.38 -25.15 9.16
N GLY A 298 -10.60 -25.32 7.85
CA GLY A 298 -10.57 -24.20 6.91
C GLY A 298 -11.60 -23.12 7.21
N ARG A 299 -12.79 -23.49 7.70
CA ARG A 299 -13.79 -22.51 8.17
C ARG A 299 -13.30 -21.70 9.37
N LYS A 300 -12.64 -22.36 10.33
CA LYS A 300 -12.06 -21.67 11.50
C LYS A 300 -10.89 -20.76 11.09
N VAL A 301 -10.04 -21.22 10.17
CA VAL A 301 -8.91 -20.44 9.64
C VAL A 301 -9.40 -19.20 8.90
N ALA A 302 -10.49 -19.29 8.14
CA ALA A 302 -11.08 -18.15 7.43
C ALA A 302 -11.63 -17.04 8.35
N GLU A 303 -11.85 -17.32 9.64
CA GLU A 303 -12.29 -16.33 10.63
C GLU A 303 -11.11 -15.60 11.30
N LEU A 304 -9.87 -16.08 11.12
CA LEU A 304 -8.68 -15.49 11.74
C LEU A 304 -8.05 -14.41 10.84
N PRO A 305 -7.74 -13.21 11.37
CA PRO A 305 -7.08 -12.15 10.62
C PRO A 305 -5.55 -12.35 10.56
N THR A 306 -5.10 -13.55 10.21
CA THR A 306 -3.67 -13.92 10.18
C THR A 306 -3.30 -14.60 8.88
N ASP A 307 -2.00 -14.74 8.63
CA ASP A 307 -1.52 -15.57 7.53
C ASP A 307 -2.00 -17.03 7.68
N ILE A 308 -2.28 -17.68 6.55
CA ILE A 308 -2.82 -19.03 6.48
C ILE A 308 -1.89 -20.06 7.14
N LYS A 309 -0.57 -19.91 6.94
CA LYS A 309 0.42 -20.85 7.49
C LYS A 309 0.48 -20.70 9.02
N VAL A 310 0.39 -19.47 9.52
CA VAL A 310 0.34 -19.17 10.96
C VAL A 310 -0.95 -19.70 11.59
N ALA A 311 -2.09 -19.48 10.93
CA ALA A 311 -3.37 -20.01 11.39
C ALA A 311 -3.37 -21.56 11.42
N SER A 312 -2.84 -22.20 10.38
CA SER A 312 -2.68 -23.65 10.33
C SER A 312 -1.77 -24.17 11.46
N MET A 313 -0.64 -23.49 11.70
CA MET A 313 0.25 -23.80 12.83
C MET A 313 -0.48 -23.71 14.17
N LEU A 314 -1.29 -22.67 14.38
CA LEU A 314 -2.09 -22.49 15.60
C LEU A 314 -3.07 -23.65 15.82
N PHE A 315 -3.84 -24.04 14.81
CA PHE A 315 -4.79 -25.14 14.98
C PHE A 315 -4.12 -26.51 15.12
N ASN A 316 -2.96 -26.72 14.48
CA ASN A 316 -2.20 -27.96 14.64
C ASN A 316 -1.47 -28.04 15.99
N SER A 317 -1.27 -26.93 16.71
CA SER A 317 -0.55 -26.90 18.00
C SER A 317 -1.22 -27.73 19.11
N GLU A 318 -2.52 -27.98 19.00
CA GLU A 318 -3.27 -28.83 19.93
C GLU A 318 -2.71 -30.26 19.94
N ASP A 319 -2.39 -30.81 18.77
CA ASP A 319 -1.84 -32.16 18.62
C ASP A 319 -0.43 -32.29 19.25
N TYR A 320 0.32 -31.19 19.25
CA TYR A 320 1.68 -31.12 19.81
C TYR A 320 1.72 -30.64 21.27
N LYS A 321 0.57 -30.25 21.84
CA LYS A 321 0.44 -29.71 23.20
C LYS A 321 1.30 -28.47 23.47
N CYS A 322 1.46 -27.61 22.46
CA CYS A 322 2.26 -26.37 22.54
C CYS A 322 1.44 -25.12 22.16
N GLY A 323 0.16 -25.10 22.52
CA GLY A 323 -0.76 -24.03 22.10
C GLY A 323 -0.38 -22.64 22.62
N GLU A 324 0.09 -22.54 23.86
CA GLU A 324 0.48 -21.25 24.45
C GLU A 324 1.74 -20.67 23.80
N GLU A 325 2.73 -21.53 23.53
CA GLU A 325 3.97 -21.15 22.87
C GLU A 325 3.72 -20.73 21.42
N ILE A 326 2.93 -21.51 20.67
CA ILE A 326 2.60 -21.21 19.28
C ILE A 326 1.73 -19.94 19.18
N LEU A 327 0.81 -19.70 20.13
CA LEU A 327 0.05 -18.46 20.20
C LEU A 327 0.95 -17.25 20.41
N THR A 328 1.93 -17.37 21.30
CA THR A 328 2.91 -16.32 21.57
C THR A 328 3.74 -16.03 20.32
N ILE A 329 4.22 -17.07 19.64
CA ILE A 329 4.97 -16.95 18.39
C ILE A 329 4.11 -16.28 17.31
N ALA A 330 2.87 -16.73 17.13
CA ALA A 330 1.95 -16.18 16.13
C ALA A 330 1.66 -14.69 16.37
N ALA A 331 1.46 -14.30 17.63
CA ALA A 331 1.25 -12.90 18.00
C ALA A 331 2.48 -12.04 17.67
N MET A 332 3.68 -12.56 17.92
CA MET A 332 4.93 -11.85 17.64
C MET A 332 5.23 -11.73 16.15
N VAL A 333 4.92 -12.75 15.35
CA VAL A 333 5.05 -12.70 13.88
C VAL A 333 4.06 -11.71 13.27
N ALA A 334 2.89 -11.52 13.88
CA ALA A 334 1.89 -10.57 13.39
C ALA A 334 2.30 -9.09 13.56
N VAL A 335 3.24 -8.79 14.47
CA VAL A 335 3.72 -7.43 14.74
C VAL A 335 5.00 -7.16 13.93
N GLN A 336 5.10 -5.96 13.34
CA GLN A 336 6.31 -5.55 12.63
C GLN A 336 7.39 -5.04 13.59
N ASN A 337 8.62 -5.51 13.41
CA ASN A 337 9.85 -4.97 14.03
C ASN A 337 9.79 -4.78 15.56
N VAL A 338 9.83 -5.89 16.29
CA VAL A 338 10.00 -5.89 17.76
C VAL A 338 11.35 -5.31 18.18
N PHE A 339 12.39 -5.61 17.40
CA PHE A 339 13.74 -5.11 17.63
C PHE A 339 13.91 -3.73 17.01
N ILE A 340 14.23 -2.74 17.84
CA ILE A 340 14.49 -1.37 17.42
C ILE A 340 16.00 -1.14 17.42
N THR A 341 16.53 -0.57 16.33
CA THR A 341 17.93 -0.16 16.19
C THR A 341 18.06 1.37 16.18
N PRO A 342 17.99 2.04 17.34
CA PRO A 342 18.13 3.49 17.40
C PRO A 342 19.61 3.90 17.35
N GLY A 343 20.05 4.51 16.25
CA GLY A 343 21.34 5.22 16.16
C GLY A 343 22.62 4.36 16.24
N HIS A 344 23.77 5.06 16.25
CA HIS A 344 25.14 4.56 15.97
C HIS A 344 25.79 3.57 16.96
N ASN A 345 25.04 2.83 17.78
CA ASN A 345 25.62 1.89 18.74
C ASN A 345 25.22 0.42 18.47
N GLU A 346 25.52 -0.03 17.24
CA GLU A 346 25.19 -1.37 16.74
C GLU A 346 25.68 -2.49 17.66
N THR A 347 26.86 -2.35 18.27
CA THR A 347 27.45 -3.38 19.14
C THR A 347 26.66 -3.60 20.43
N LEU A 348 26.18 -2.53 21.07
CA LEU A 348 25.35 -2.64 22.27
C LEU A 348 23.98 -3.23 21.93
N ILE A 349 23.41 -2.82 20.79
CA ILE A 349 22.13 -3.33 20.31
C ILE A 349 22.23 -4.83 20.00
N GLU A 350 23.31 -5.25 19.33
CA GLU A 350 23.56 -6.66 19.03
C GLU A 350 23.73 -7.49 20.31
N LEU A 351 24.41 -6.95 21.33
CA LEU A 351 24.53 -7.61 22.64
C LEU A 351 23.18 -7.78 23.34
N GLU A 352 22.29 -6.79 23.27
CA GLU A 352 20.94 -6.92 23.82
C GLU A 352 20.08 -7.91 23.01
N HIS A 353 20.20 -7.92 21.68
CA HIS A 353 19.51 -8.88 20.82
C HIS A 353 19.95 -10.32 21.11
N ARG A 354 21.26 -10.54 21.30
CA ARG A 354 21.82 -11.86 21.61
C ARG A 354 21.26 -12.48 22.89
N LYS A 355 20.80 -11.69 23.87
CA LYS A 355 20.16 -12.22 25.09
C LYS A 355 18.87 -12.97 24.81
N PHE A 356 18.24 -12.71 23.67
CA PHE A 356 17.01 -13.34 23.25
C PHE A 356 17.25 -14.36 22.13
N THR A 357 18.48 -14.51 21.60
CA THR A 357 18.79 -15.44 20.50
C THR A 357 18.95 -16.87 21.03
N ALA A 358 18.11 -17.80 20.56
CA ALA A 358 18.28 -19.24 20.83
C ALA A 358 19.38 -19.87 19.94
N GLU A 359 20.15 -20.82 20.48
CA GLU A 359 21.33 -21.43 19.82
C GLU A 359 20.97 -22.38 18.65
N GLU A 360 19.77 -22.97 18.64
CA GLU A 360 19.35 -23.94 17.60
C GLU A 360 18.62 -23.26 16.42
N GLY A 361 19.40 -22.71 15.49
CA GLY A 361 19.05 -22.54 14.07
C GLY A 361 18.00 -21.48 13.70
N VAL A 362 17.76 -21.34 12.39
CA VAL A 362 17.01 -20.28 11.66
C VAL A 362 15.56 -20.03 12.17
N CYS A 363 15.06 -20.83 13.11
CA CYS A 363 13.93 -20.53 13.98
C CYS A 363 14.24 -19.51 15.10
N SER A 364 15.44 -18.91 15.07
CA SER A 364 15.89 -17.91 16.03
C SER A 364 14.84 -16.82 16.21
N PHE A 365 14.29 -16.20 15.17
CA PHE A 365 13.31 -15.11 15.37
C PHE A 365 12.04 -15.55 16.12
N HIS A 366 11.55 -16.77 15.91
CA HIS A 366 10.29 -17.25 16.48
C HIS A 366 10.47 -17.67 17.95
N ILE A 367 11.53 -18.42 18.24
CA ILE A 367 11.87 -18.85 19.61
C ILE A 367 12.31 -17.63 20.44
N SER A 368 13.14 -16.76 19.87
CA SER A 368 13.52 -15.47 20.48
C SER A 368 12.31 -14.59 20.80
N SER A 369 11.28 -14.62 19.95
CA SER A 369 10.05 -13.87 20.15
C SER A 369 9.21 -14.41 21.31
N ALA A 370 9.14 -15.73 21.48
CA ALA A 370 8.50 -16.34 22.64
C ALA A 370 9.23 -15.95 23.94
N GLU A 371 10.56 -16.07 23.96
CA GLU A 371 11.40 -15.67 25.11
C GLU A 371 11.30 -14.18 25.42
N LEU A 372 11.22 -13.31 24.40
CA LEU A 372 10.97 -11.87 24.56
C LEU A 372 9.65 -11.60 25.26
N THR A 373 8.58 -12.28 24.85
CA THR A 373 7.24 -12.06 25.41
C THR A 373 7.17 -12.56 26.86
N THR A 374 7.73 -13.74 27.14
CA THR A 374 7.79 -14.29 28.50
C THR A 374 8.64 -13.42 29.43
N ASN A 375 9.78 -12.90 28.95
CA ASN A 375 10.62 -11.97 29.72
C ASN A 375 9.97 -10.59 29.90
N PHE A 376 9.21 -10.10 28.91
CA PHE A 376 8.48 -8.85 29.02
C PHE A 376 7.34 -8.96 30.05
N LEU A 377 6.56 -10.03 30.01
CA LEU A 377 5.48 -10.30 30.96
C LEU A 377 5.99 -10.50 32.40
N THR A 378 7.16 -11.12 32.58
CA THR A 378 7.75 -11.34 33.91
C THR A 378 8.46 -10.10 34.50
N ARG A 379 8.78 -9.08 33.68
CA ARG A 379 9.38 -7.82 34.14
C ARG A 379 8.40 -6.66 34.31
N THR A 380 7.18 -6.81 33.79
CA THR A 380 6.16 -5.74 33.80
C THR A 380 5.05 -5.98 34.84
N ILE A 381 5.10 -7.12 35.54
CA ILE A 381 4.31 -7.45 36.74
C ILE A 381 5.28 -7.44 37.92
#